data_AF-A0A2I4CSJ9-F1
#
_entry.id   AF-A0A2I4CSJ9-F1
#
_cell.length_a   1.000
_cell.length_b   1.000
_cell.length_c   1.000
_cell.angle_alpha   90.00
_cell.angle_beta   90.00
_cell.angle_gamma   90.00
#
_symmetry.space_group_name_H-M   'P 1'
#
loop_
_entity.id
_entity.type
_entity.pdbx_description
1 polymer ?
#
loop_
_entity_poly.entity_id
_entity_poly.type
_entity_poly.pdbx_seq_one_letter_code
_entity_poly.pdbx_strand_id
1 'polypeptide(L)'
;MGSSWRWQLSRSTRLVLRWCRQQKGGGGEGGRLWELWSYSKLLLRSLCYNSLADSDTLLDCVFEPVIWTVDSITRWFGVVFVCLVVLLTSSVVIIVYLFVIPTIISTYPVLLAVYHLSCGHWILLMISFHYYKAITTSPGHPPKDKLNTPSVSICKKCVTPKPPRTHHCSICNICVLKMDHHCPWLNNCVGHFNHRYFFSFCLYMTLGCIYCSFSSWDMFLDAYSAVESYNQTPPPDQSFKESTAHKCIIFLWVLTSCSSSGWTHLVACQTHQQRRDQRGAPHQPQRDQKTEGEGKDVQKPPPSRQNEKLEVIFWRGDEKSLVD
;
A
#
# COMPACT_ATOMS: atom_id res chain seq x y z
N MET A 1 -15.69 2.01 -14.20
CA MET A 1 -16.29 0.82 -13.55
C MET A 1 -17.52 0.39 -14.32
N GLY A 2 -17.92 -0.90 -14.33
CA GLY A 2 -19.25 -1.32 -14.85
C GLY A 2 -19.35 -2.49 -15.85
N SER A 3 -18.25 -3.10 -16.33
CA SER A 3 -18.31 -4.07 -17.43
C SER A 3 -18.27 -5.56 -17.04
N SER A 4 -17.60 -5.96 -15.96
CA SER A 4 -17.32 -7.38 -15.66
C SER A 4 -18.59 -8.24 -15.50
N TRP A 5 -19.53 -7.82 -14.64
CA TRP A 5 -20.78 -8.54 -14.42
C TRP A 5 -21.63 -8.67 -15.68
N ARG A 6 -21.71 -7.62 -16.52
CA ARG A 6 -22.42 -7.69 -17.81
C ARG A 6 -21.74 -8.68 -18.77
N TRP A 7 -20.41 -8.78 -18.75
CA TRP A 7 -19.67 -9.71 -19.61
C TRP A 7 -19.82 -11.17 -19.13
N GLN A 8 -19.77 -11.41 -17.82
CA GLN A 8 -20.03 -12.73 -17.24
C GLN A 8 -21.49 -13.15 -17.39
N LEU A 9 -22.49 -12.27 -17.11
CA LEU A 9 -23.89 -12.56 -17.45
C LEU A 9 -24.02 -12.85 -18.94
N SER A 10 -23.47 -12.02 -19.82
CA SER A 10 -23.56 -12.24 -21.28
C SER A 10 -22.90 -13.56 -21.72
N ARG A 11 -21.82 -14.01 -21.06
CA ARG A 11 -21.21 -15.32 -21.28
C ARG A 11 -22.10 -16.46 -20.77
N SER A 12 -22.63 -16.35 -19.55
CA SER A 12 -23.56 -17.33 -18.98
C SER A 12 -24.87 -17.40 -19.77
N THR A 13 -25.48 -16.28 -20.13
CA THR A 13 -26.66 -16.21 -21.01
C THR A 13 -26.36 -16.76 -22.39
N ARG A 14 -25.16 -16.58 -22.98
CA ARG A 14 -24.78 -17.25 -24.23
C ARG A 14 -24.61 -18.77 -24.08
N LEU A 15 -24.11 -19.24 -22.94
CA LEU A 15 -24.00 -20.68 -22.65
C LEU A 15 -25.38 -21.30 -22.39
N VAL A 16 -26.24 -20.63 -21.62
CA VAL A 16 -27.65 -21.02 -21.37
C VAL A 16 -28.47 -20.96 -22.67
N LEU A 17 -28.29 -19.95 -23.53
CA LEU A 17 -28.97 -19.90 -24.83
C LEU A 17 -28.47 -20.98 -25.80
N ARG A 18 -27.18 -21.38 -25.74
CA ARG A 18 -26.68 -22.56 -26.46
C ARG A 18 -27.30 -23.85 -25.91
N TRP A 19 -27.36 -24.00 -24.58
CA TRP A 19 -28.01 -25.12 -23.90
C TRP A 19 -29.51 -25.25 -24.26
N CYS A 20 -30.26 -24.14 -24.23
CA CYS A 20 -31.66 -24.09 -24.63
C CYS A 20 -31.87 -24.27 -26.14
N ARG A 21 -30.90 -23.89 -27.00
CA ARG A 21 -30.94 -24.26 -28.43
C ARG A 21 -30.74 -25.77 -28.62
N GLN A 22 -29.83 -26.38 -27.87
CA GLN A 22 -29.57 -27.82 -27.92
C GLN A 22 -30.77 -28.63 -27.38
N GLN A 23 -31.52 -28.10 -26.39
CA GLN A 23 -32.79 -28.69 -25.94
C GLN A 23 -33.91 -28.73 -26.99
N LYS A 24 -33.85 -27.90 -28.05
CA LYS A 24 -34.87 -27.87 -29.13
C LYS A 24 -34.60 -28.84 -30.29
N GLY A 25 -33.47 -29.56 -30.27
CA GLY A 25 -33.24 -30.72 -31.14
C GLY A 25 -33.93 -31.96 -30.55
N GLY A 26 -34.87 -32.55 -31.29
CA GLY A 26 -35.58 -33.75 -30.84
C GLY A 26 -34.68 -34.99 -30.88
N GLY A 27 -34.31 -35.50 -29.70
CA GLY A 27 -33.59 -36.76 -29.52
C GLY A 27 -33.90 -37.32 -28.13
N GLY A 28 -34.15 -38.63 -28.04
CA GLY A 28 -34.60 -39.30 -26.81
C GLY A 28 -33.60 -39.16 -25.64
N GLU A 29 -34.10 -39.32 -24.41
CA GLU A 29 -33.34 -39.03 -23.18
C GLU A 29 -31.98 -39.74 -23.09
N GLY A 30 -31.89 -40.98 -23.55
CA GLY A 30 -30.63 -41.72 -23.64
C GLY A 30 -29.58 -41.07 -24.57
N GLY A 31 -30.02 -40.44 -25.66
CA GLY A 31 -29.14 -39.70 -26.57
C GLY A 31 -28.57 -38.43 -25.94
N ARG A 32 -29.38 -37.72 -25.14
CA ARG A 32 -28.95 -36.49 -24.44
C ARG A 32 -27.92 -36.77 -23.34
N LEU A 33 -28.09 -37.86 -22.59
CA LEU A 33 -27.09 -38.32 -21.62
C LEU A 33 -25.80 -38.78 -22.31
N TRP A 34 -25.92 -39.45 -23.46
CA TRP A 34 -24.76 -39.85 -24.27
C TRP A 34 -24.00 -38.67 -24.89
N GLU A 35 -24.69 -37.63 -25.37
CA GLU A 35 -24.06 -36.37 -25.80
C GLU A 35 -23.34 -35.68 -24.64
N LEU A 36 -23.98 -35.55 -23.47
CA LEU A 36 -23.35 -34.95 -22.29
C LEU A 36 -22.13 -35.75 -21.82
N TRP A 37 -22.21 -37.08 -21.82
CA TRP A 37 -21.08 -37.95 -21.46
C TRP A 37 -19.95 -37.89 -22.49
N SER A 38 -20.25 -37.94 -23.78
CA SER A 38 -19.24 -37.86 -24.84
C SER A 38 -18.57 -36.49 -24.89
N TYR A 39 -19.32 -35.39 -24.69
CA TYR A 39 -18.76 -34.04 -24.57
C TYR A 39 -17.92 -33.87 -23.30
N SER A 40 -18.38 -34.40 -22.16
CA SER A 40 -17.60 -34.40 -20.90
C SER A 40 -16.33 -35.25 -21.01
N LYS A 41 -16.39 -36.38 -21.73
CA LYS A 41 -15.24 -37.23 -22.05
C LYS A 41 -14.28 -36.57 -23.03
N LEU A 42 -14.77 -35.76 -23.97
CA LEU A 42 -13.95 -34.91 -24.83
C LEU A 42 -13.25 -33.81 -24.03
N LEU A 43 -13.96 -33.15 -23.12
CA LEU A 43 -13.41 -32.15 -22.21
C LEU A 43 -12.33 -32.77 -21.29
N LEU A 44 -12.63 -33.89 -20.63
CA LEU A 44 -11.67 -34.63 -19.82
C LEU A 44 -10.44 -35.05 -20.62
N ARG A 45 -10.60 -35.59 -21.84
CA ARG A 45 -9.45 -35.87 -22.73
C ARG A 45 -8.70 -34.60 -23.10
N SER A 46 -9.38 -33.50 -23.42
CA SER A 46 -8.74 -32.22 -23.75
C SER A 46 -8.05 -31.54 -22.55
N LEU A 47 -8.45 -31.88 -21.32
CA LEU A 47 -7.79 -31.46 -20.08
C LEU A 47 -6.58 -32.35 -19.76
N CYS A 48 -6.71 -33.67 -19.91
CA CYS A 48 -5.67 -34.63 -19.54
C CYS A 48 -4.61 -34.90 -20.64
N TYR A 49 -4.86 -34.54 -21.91
CA TYR A 49 -3.93 -34.73 -23.04
C TYR A 49 -3.42 -33.42 -23.67
N ASN A 50 -3.69 -32.27 -23.06
CA ASN A 50 -3.06 -31.02 -23.48
C ASN A 50 -1.72 -30.87 -22.75
N SER A 51 -0.59 -30.89 -23.47
CA SER A 51 0.74 -30.69 -22.87
C SER A 51 0.97 -29.30 -22.28
N LEU A 52 0.01 -28.38 -22.45
CA LEU A 52 -0.04 -27.06 -21.82
C LEU A 52 -0.94 -27.00 -20.56
N ALA A 53 -1.65 -28.08 -20.23
CA ALA A 53 -2.50 -28.19 -19.05
C ALA A 53 -1.72 -28.83 -17.89
N ASP A 54 -0.79 -28.07 -17.34
CA ASP A 54 -0.03 -28.47 -16.15
C ASP A 54 -0.91 -28.48 -14.87
N SER A 55 -0.49 -29.24 -13.86
CA SER A 55 -1.17 -29.40 -12.57
C SER A 55 -1.46 -28.05 -11.90
N ASP A 56 -0.54 -27.10 -11.99
CA ASP A 56 -0.72 -25.75 -11.45
C ASP A 56 -1.92 -25.02 -12.08
N THR A 57 -2.18 -25.24 -13.37
CA THR A 57 -3.32 -24.61 -14.07
C THR A 57 -4.66 -25.21 -13.63
N LEU A 58 -4.69 -26.49 -13.28
CA LEU A 58 -5.88 -27.15 -12.71
C LEU A 58 -6.18 -26.62 -11.30
N LEU A 59 -5.15 -26.51 -10.45
CA LEU A 59 -5.29 -25.97 -9.10
C LEU A 59 -5.73 -24.50 -9.13
N ASP A 60 -5.15 -23.66 -10.00
CA ASP A 60 -5.59 -22.27 -10.24
C ASP A 60 -7.10 -22.20 -10.53
N CYS A 61 -7.61 -23.08 -11.41
CA CYS A 61 -9.04 -23.12 -11.77
C CYS A 61 -9.94 -23.57 -10.61
N VAL A 62 -9.50 -24.54 -9.79
CA VAL A 62 -10.26 -25.04 -8.63
C VAL A 62 -10.29 -24.01 -7.50
N PHE A 63 -9.18 -23.29 -7.27
CA PHE A 63 -9.09 -22.28 -6.21
C PHE A 63 -9.60 -20.89 -6.63
N GLU A 64 -9.89 -20.62 -7.91
CA GLU A 64 -10.39 -19.31 -8.38
C GLU A 64 -11.59 -18.76 -7.56
N PRO A 65 -12.63 -19.55 -7.19
CA PRO A 65 -13.73 -19.06 -6.35
C PRO A 65 -13.30 -18.73 -4.92
N VAL A 66 -12.34 -19.49 -4.37
CA VAL A 66 -11.80 -19.26 -3.02
C VAL A 66 -10.97 -17.98 -3.00
N ILE A 67 -10.08 -17.81 -3.99
CA ILE A 67 -9.27 -16.60 -4.18
C ILE A 67 -10.17 -15.37 -4.34
N TRP A 68 -11.22 -15.44 -5.17
CA TRP A 68 -12.19 -14.35 -5.33
C TRP A 68 -12.90 -13.99 -4.01
N THR A 69 -13.28 -15.01 -3.22
CA THR A 69 -13.93 -14.81 -1.92
C THR A 69 -12.99 -14.12 -0.94
N VAL A 70 -11.74 -14.59 -0.85
CA VAL A 70 -10.68 -13.97 -0.02
C VAL A 70 -10.40 -12.54 -0.48
N ASP A 71 -10.17 -12.29 -1.77
CA ASP A 71 -9.94 -10.95 -2.32
C ASP A 71 -11.08 -9.97 -1.97
N SER A 72 -12.34 -10.43 -2.10
CA SER A 72 -13.53 -9.61 -1.81
C SER A 72 -13.65 -9.29 -0.32
N ILE A 73 -13.36 -10.27 0.55
CA ILE A 73 -13.33 -10.11 2.01
C ILE A 73 -12.19 -9.16 2.43
N THR A 74 -10.98 -9.35 1.90
CA THR A 74 -9.81 -8.50 2.17
C THR A 74 -10.07 -7.04 1.78
N ARG A 75 -10.74 -6.78 0.66
CA ARG A 75 -11.11 -5.43 0.23
C ARG A 75 -12.13 -4.76 1.15
N TRP A 76 -13.02 -5.52 1.80
CA TRP A 76 -13.94 -4.98 2.82
C TRP A 76 -13.20 -4.66 4.11
N PHE A 77 -12.33 -5.57 4.58
CA PHE A 77 -11.46 -5.33 5.73
C PHE A 77 -10.53 -4.13 5.54
N GLY A 78 -10.09 -3.82 4.32
CA GLY A 78 -9.28 -2.63 4.03
C GLY A 78 -9.94 -1.32 4.51
N VAL A 79 -11.27 -1.20 4.41
CA VAL A 79 -12.01 -0.04 4.94
C VAL A 79 -11.93 0.00 6.47
N VAL A 80 -12.11 -1.16 7.13
CA VAL A 80 -12.01 -1.29 8.59
C VAL A 80 -10.61 -0.91 9.09
N PHE A 81 -9.55 -1.35 8.40
CA PHE A 81 -8.17 -0.99 8.76
C PHE A 81 -7.87 0.50 8.57
N VAL A 82 -8.38 1.15 7.52
CA VAL A 82 -8.27 2.61 7.34
C VAL A 82 -8.99 3.35 8.48
N CYS A 83 -10.22 2.95 8.81
CA CYS A 83 -10.95 3.53 9.94
C CYS A 83 -10.19 3.33 11.26
N LEU A 84 -9.59 2.16 11.49
CA LEU A 84 -8.80 1.86 12.68
C LEU A 84 -7.56 2.77 12.80
N VAL A 85 -6.80 2.98 11.70
CA VAL A 85 -5.64 3.89 11.69
C VAL A 85 -6.06 5.32 12.02
N VAL A 86 -7.17 5.79 11.45
CA VAL A 86 -7.70 7.13 11.77
C VAL A 86 -8.11 7.22 13.23
N LEU A 87 -8.89 6.26 13.75
CA LEU A 87 -9.36 6.25 15.13
C LEU A 87 -8.22 6.20 16.16
N LEU A 88 -7.20 5.35 15.93
CA LEU A 88 -6.02 5.26 16.80
C LEU A 88 -5.16 6.52 16.75
N THR A 89 -5.02 7.13 15.57
CA THR A 89 -4.28 8.40 15.44
C THR A 89 -5.03 9.55 16.11
N SER A 90 -6.35 9.61 15.93
CA SER A 90 -7.21 10.61 16.57
C SER A 90 -7.25 10.45 18.09
N SER A 91 -7.27 9.23 18.64
CA SER A 91 -7.27 9.03 20.10
C SER A 91 -5.95 9.48 20.73
N VAL A 92 -4.81 9.17 20.11
CA VAL A 92 -3.48 9.69 20.52
C VAL A 92 -3.47 11.21 20.51
N VAL A 93 -3.92 11.85 19.41
CA VAL A 93 -3.99 13.32 19.31
C VAL A 93 -4.91 13.91 20.39
N ILE A 94 -6.09 13.33 20.61
CA ILE A 94 -7.04 13.80 21.64
C ILE A 94 -6.40 13.74 23.04
N ILE A 95 -5.73 12.64 23.40
CA ILE A 95 -5.08 12.50 24.70
C ILE A 95 -3.93 13.51 24.84
N VAL A 96 -3.12 13.71 23.80
CA VAL A 96 -2.02 14.68 23.81
C VAL A 96 -2.53 16.10 24.04
N TYR A 97 -3.59 16.54 23.35
CA TYR A 97 -4.09 17.91 23.49
C TYR A 97 -4.92 18.14 24.76
N LEU A 98 -5.62 17.12 25.28
CA LEU A 98 -6.43 17.26 26.50
C LEU A 98 -5.65 17.09 27.80
N PHE A 99 -4.56 16.32 27.81
CA PHE A 99 -3.81 16.00 29.03
C PHE A 99 -2.34 16.39 28.95
N VAL A 100 -1.61 15.99 27.89
CA VAL A 100 -0.15 16.20 27.82
C VAL A 100 0.21 17.67 27.62
N ILE A 101 -0.40 18.36 26.66
CA ILE A 101 -0.11 19.77 26.37
C ILE A 101 -0.43 20.70 27.56
N PRO A 102 -1.59 20.59 28.25
CA PRO A 102 -1.86 21.37 29.46
C PRO A 102 -0.81 21.16 30.56
N THR A 103 -0.41 19.91 30.84
CA THR A 103 0.65 19.62 31.81
C THR A 103 2.00 20.19 31.37
N ILE A 104 2.34 20.12 30.08
CA ILE A 104 3.59 20.71 29.57
C ILE A 104 3.60 22.24 29.79
N ILE A 105 2.47 22.92 29.54
CA ILE A 105 2.34 24.36 29.71
C ILE A 105 2.39 24.78 31.20
N SER A 106 1.89 23.95 32.12
CA SER A 106 1.92 24.26 33.56
C SER A 106 3.28 23.98 34.22
N THR A 107 4.01 22.96 33.74
CA THR A 107 5.19 22.42 34.44
C THR A 107 6.52 22.92 33.87
N TYR A 108 6.59 23.18 32.55
CA TYR A 108 7.84 23.52 31.88
C TYR A 108 7.88 24.99 31.39
N PRO A 109 9.07 25.59 31.19
CA PRO A 109 9.18 26.95 30.68
C PRO A 109 8.52 27.11 29.30
N VAL A 110 7.97 28.31 29.05
CA VAL A 110 7.21 28.66 27.83
C VAL A 110 7.94 28.29 26.54
N LEU A 111 9.28 28.44 26.48
CA LEU A 111 10.08 28.05 25.32
C LEU A 111 9.99 26.55 25.00
N LEU A 112 9.98 25.69 26.02
CA LEU A 112 9.86 24.25 25.85
C LEU A 112 8.43 23.86 25.45
N ALA A 113 7.42 24.53 26.03
CA ALA A 113 6.03 24.35 25.59
C ALA A 113 5.81 24.75 24.12
N VAL A 114 6.38 25.87 23.67
CA VAL A 114 6.35 26.31 22.27
C VAL A 114 7.11 25.35 21.35
N TYR A 115 8.25 24.80 21.78
CA TYR A 115 8.94 23.73 21.07
C TYR A 115 8.07 22.48 20.92
N HIS A 116 7.41 22.02 22.00
CA HIS A 116 6.55 20.85 21.93
C HIS A 116 5.33 21.05 21.03
N LEU A 117 4.70 22.23 21.10
CA LEU A 117 3.59 22.60 20.22
C LEU A 117 4.03 22.61 18.76
N SER A 118 5.10 23.36 18.42
CA SER A 118 5.56 23.49 17.03
C SER A 118 6.03 22.15 16.44
N CYS A 119 6.86 21.39 17.16
CA CYS A 119 7.36 20.09 16.74
C CYS A 119 6.22 19.05 16.60
N GLY A 120 5.34 18.96 17.60
CA GLY A 120 4.20 18.05 17.59
C GLY A 120 3.21 18.32 16.45
N HIS A 121 2.85 19.59 16.20
CA HIS A 121 1.99 19.96 15.08
C HIS A 121 2.66 19.70 13.72
N TRP A 122 3.96 19.94 13.59
CA TRP A 122 4.71 19.64 12.36
C TRP A 122 4.70 18.14 12.05
N ILE A 123 5.01 17.29 13.05
CA ILE A 123 4.97 15.83 12.89
C ILE A 123 3.55 15.37 12.53
N LEU A 124 2.51 15.88 13.20
CA LEU A 124 1.11 15.56 12.89
C LEU A 124 0.75 15.93 11.44
N LEU A 125 1.11 17.13 10.98
CA LEU A 125 0.91 17.55 9.59
C LEU A 125 1.63 16.64 8.59
N MET A 126 2.87 16.24 8.88
CA MET A 126 3.62 15.30 8.04
C MET A 126 2.95 13.93 7.99
N ILE A 127 2.49 13.39 9.12
CA ILE A 127 1.74 12.13 9.20
C ILE A 127 0.47 12.22 8.34
N SER A 128 -0.39 13.21 8.60
CA SER A 128 -1.68 13.37 7.91
C SER A 128 -1.50 13.57 6.40
N PHE A 129 -0.55 14.40 5.98
CA PHE A 129 -0.26 14.63 4.56
C PHE A 129 0.20 13.36 3.85
N HIS A 130 1.19 12.65 4.41
CA HIS A 130 1.73 11.45 3.77
C HIS A 130 0.72 10.29 3.78
N TYR A 131 -0.08 10.13 4.85
CA TYR A 131 -1.16 9.15 4.88
C TYR A 131 -2.23 9.46 3.81
N TYR A 132 -2.72 10.71 3.77
CA TYR A 132 -3.69 11.15 2.76
C TYR A 132 -3.16 10.94 1.34
N LYS A 133 -1.89 11.28 1.07
CA LYS A 133 -1.27 11.03 -0.22
C LYS A 133 -1.08 9.55 -0.53
N ALA A 134 -0.79 8.70 0.45
CA ALA A 134 -0.65 7.25 0.25
C ALA A 134 -1.98 6.57 -0.10
N ILE A 135 -3.09 6.95 0.56
CA ILE A 135 -4.43 6.39 0.28
C ILE A 135 -5.04 6.93 -1.03
N THR A 136 -4.84 8.22 -1.36
CA THR A 136 -5.48 8.84 -2.55
C THR A 136 -4.66 8.73 -3.83
N THR A 137 -3.34 8.60 -3.77
CA THR A 137 -2.52 8.54 -4.98
C THR A 137 -2.60 7.14 -5.60
N SER A 138 -3.01 7.09 -6.87
CA SER A 138 -2.96 5.87 -7.67
C SER A 138 -1.55 5.27 -7.66
N PRO A 139 -1.38 3.95 -7.49
CA PRO A 139 -0.06 3.32 -7.42
C PRO A 139 0.73 3.38 -8.74
N GLY A 140 0.04 3.67 -9.85
CA GLY A 140 0.59 3.67 -11.20
C GLY A 140 0.24 2.40 -11.96
N HIS A 141 -0.39 2.57 -13.13
CA HIS A 141 -0.77 1.48 -14.04
C HIS A 141 0.09 1.52 -15.31
N PRO A 142 0.34 0.39 -15.99
CA PRO A 142 1.07 0.39 -17.25
C PRO A 142 0.34 1.22 -18.31
N PRO A 143 1.07 1.90 -19.23
CA PRO A 143 0.47 2.60 -20.35
C PRO A 143 -0.23 1.60 -21.29
N LYS A 144 -1.31 2.05 -21.92
CA LYS A 144 -2.12 1.21 -22.84
C LYS A 144 -1.63 1.24 -24.28
N ASP A 145 -0.90 2.29 -24.65
CA ASP A 145 -0.45 2.52 -26.03
C ASP A 145 0.96 1.97 -26.33
N LYS A 146 1.24 1.87 -27.62
CA LYS A 146 2.13 0.88 -28.24
C LYS A 146 3.59 0.85 -27.76
N LEU A 147 3.93 -0.27 -27.11
CA LEU A 147 4.95 -1.25 -27.55
C LEU A 147 6.41 -0.80 -27.84
N ASN A 148 6.93 0.28 -27.26
CA ASN A 148 8.38 0.56 -27.27
C ASN A 148 9.08 0.25 -25.93
N THR A 149 8.33 -0.17 -24.90
CA THR A 149 8.91 -0.66 -23.64
C THR A 149 9.19 -2.17 -23.74
N PRO A 150 10.40 -2.66 -23.44
CA PRO A 150 10.68 -4.10 -23.45
C PRO A 150 9.83 -4.82 -22.38
N SER A 151 8.78 -5.50 -22.82
CA SER A 151 7.88 -6.25 -21.94
C SER A 151 8.42 -7.66 -21.68
N VAL A 152 8.61 -8.01 -20.42
CA VAL A 152 9.21 -9.31 -20.02
C VAL A 152 8.17 -10.44 -20.05
N SER A 153 6.88 -10.13 -19.90
CA SER A 153 5.79 -11.11 -19.93
C SER A 153 4.44 -10.45 -20.23
N ILE A 154 3.39 -11.24 -20.43
CA ILE A 154 2.00 -10.77 -20.56
C ILE A 154 1.23 -11.07 -19.27
N CYS A 155 0.30 -10.21 -18.87
CA CYS A 155 -0.63 -10.50 -17.78
C CYS A 155 -1.76 -11.43 -18.23
N LYS A 156 -1.83 -12.67 -17.70
CA LYS A 156 -2.95 -13.60 -17.95
C LYS A 156 -4.33 -12.98 -17.66
N LYS A 157 -4.45 -12.17 -16.59
CA LYS A 157 -5.72 -11.56 -16.14
C LYS A 157 -6.11 -10.27 -16.89
N CYS A 158 -5.15 -9.38 -17.15
CA CYS A 158 -5.42 -8.11 -17.85
C CYS A 158 -5.28 -8.19 -19.39
N VAL A 159 -4.64 -9.24 -19.92
CA VAL A 159 -4.31 -9.42 -21.34
C VAL A 159 -3.51 -8.23 -21.91
N THR A 160 -2.61 -7.68 -21.08
CA THR A 160 -1.71 -6.58 -21.44
C THR A 160 -0.24 -6.98 -21.27
N PRO A 161 0.69 -6.47 -22.09
CA PRO A 161 2.11 -6.62 -21.83
C PRO A 161 2.46 -6.00 -20.46
N LYS A 162 3.29 -6.69 -19.69
CA LYS A 162 3.83 -6.20 -18.42
C LYS A 162 5.20 -5.56 -18.69
N PRO A 163 5.36 -4.25 -18.41
CA PRO A 163 6.68 -3.65 -18.25
C PRO A 163 7.48 -4.38 -17.15
N PRO A 164 8.82 -4.25 -17.13
CA PRO A 164 9.64 -4.83 -16.06
C PRO A 164 9.10 -4.45 -14.67
N ARG A 165 9.16 -5.39 -13.73
CA ARG A 165 8.69 -5.21 -12.34
C ARG A 165 7.20 -4.86 -12.17
N THR A 166 6.37 -5.12 -13.18
CA THR A 166 4.92 -4.92 -13.09
C THR A 166 4.22 -6.21 -12.66
N HIS A 167 3.52 -6.16 -11.54
CA HIS A 167 2.74 -7.30 -11.03
C HIS A 167 1.24 -6.99 -11.10
N HIS A 168 0.41 -8.03 -11.10
CA HIS A 168 -1.04 -7.89 -11.07
C HIS A 168 -1.52 -8.12 -9.64
N CYS A 169 -2.20 -7.15 -9.06
CA CYS A 169 -2.89 -7.33 -7.79
C CYS A 169 -4.31 -7.84 -8.07
N SER A 170 -4.66 -9.00 -7.52
CA SER A 170 -6.00 -9.57 -7.61
C SER A 170 -7.04 -8.70 -6.88
N ILE A 171 -6.72 -8.24 -5.67
CA ILE A 171 -7.57 -7.39 -4.82
C ILE A 171 -7.90 -6.05 -5.50
N CYS A 172 -6.88 -5.35 -6.04
CA CYS A 172 -7.08 -4.11 -6.82
C CYS A 172 -7.60 -4.39 -8.25
N ASN A 173 -7.56 -5.65 -8.72
CA ASN A 173 -7.81 -6.13 -10.07
C ASN A 173 -7.16 -5.29 -11.20
N ILE A 174 -5.91 -4.89 -10.99
CA ILE A 174 -5.12 -4.08 -11.93
C ILE A 174 -3.65 -4.52 -11.94
N CYS A 175 -2.97 -4.26 -13.06
CA CYS A 175 -1.51 -4.27 -13.09
C CYS A 175 -0.96 -2.98 -12.48
N VAL A 176 0.00 -3.12 -11.56
CA VAL A 176 0.65 -2.03 -10.83
C VAL A 176 2.12 -1.97 -11.22
N LEU A 177 2.58 -0.79 -11.62
CA LEU A 177 3.98 -0.50 -11.94
C LEU A 177 4.83 -0.55 -10.68
N LYS A 178 5.96 -1.28 -10.72
CA LYS A 178 6.85 -1.49 -9.57
C LYS A 178 6.06 -1.79 -8.28
N MET A 179 5.14 -2.76 -8.38
CA MET A 179 4.29 -3.16 -7.26
C MET A 179 5.15 -3.70 -6.11
N ASP A 180 4.93 -3.18 -4.92
CA ASP A 180 5.55 -3.71 -3.69
C ASP A 180 4.59 -4.70 -3.04
N HIS A 181 3.45 -4.22 -2.55
CA HIS A 181 2.38 -5.05 -1.97
C HIS A 181 1.01 -4.38 -2.09
N HIS A 182 -0.07 -5.12 -1.80
CA HIS A 182 -1.36 -4.51 -1.48
C HIS A 182 -1.43 -4.23 0.02
N CYS A 183 -1.76 -3.01 0.42
CA CYS A 183 -1.74 -2.60 1.83
C CYS A 183 -3.18 -2.38 2.36
N PRO A 184 -3.71 -3.29 3.20
CA PRO A 184 -5.04 -3.12 3.79
C PRO A 184 -5.18 -1.82 4.60
N TRP A 185 -4.11 -1.40 5.29
CA TRP A 185 -4.02 -0.16 6.08
C TRP A 185 -4.19 1.14 5.29
N LEU A 186 -4.00 1.07 3.96
CA LEU A 186 -4.24 2.17 3.03
C LEU A 186 -5.52 1.97 2.20
N ASN A 187 -6.12 0.77 2.26
CA ASN A 187 -7.08 0.25 1.29
C ASN A 187 -6.63 0.48 -0.17
N ASN A 188 -5.32 0.41 -0.42
CA ASN A 188 -4.69 0.77 -1.70
C ASN A 188 -3.49 -0.14 -1.97
N CYS A 189 -3.18 -0.33 -3.25
CA CYS A 189 -1.94 -0.95 -3.67
C CYS A 189 -0.76 0.01 -3.47
N VAL A 190 0.43 -0.48 -3.09
CA VAL A 190 1.68 0.29 -3.04
C VAL A 190 2.49 -0.03 -4.29
N GLY A 191 2.82 1.01 -5.06
CA GLY A 191 3.53 0.92 -6.33
C GLY A 191 4.30 2.19 -6.65
N HIS A 192 4.80 2.29 -7.88
CA HIS A 192 5.79 3.29 -8.29
C HIS A 192 5.48 4.73 -7.88
N PHE A 193 4.23 5.19 -8.03
CA PHE A 193 3.86 6.60 -7.80
C PHE A 193 3.53 6.94 -6.34
N ASN A 194 3.11 5.98 -5.52
CA ASN A 194 2.74 6.21 -4.12
C ASN A 194 3.72 5.64 -3.07
N HIS A 195 4.68 4.80 -3.48
CA HIS A 195 5.71 4.24 -2.59
C HIS A 195 6.44 5.31 -1.75
N ARG A 196 6.76 6.47 -2.32
CA ARG A 196 7.39 7.58 -1.58
C ARG A 196 6.52 8.08 -0.43
N TYR A 197 5.20 8.20 -0.65
CA TYR A 197 4.27 8.67 0.37
C TYR A 197 4.04 7.62 1.45
N PHE A 198 3.96 6.34 1.07
CA PHE A 198 3.89 5.23 2.02
C PHE A 198 5.14 5.16 2.91
N PHE A 199 6.34 5.21 2.32
CA PHE A 199 7.59 5.18 3.09
C PHE A 199 7.71 6.37 4.06
N SER A 200 7.43 7.59 3.59
CA SER A 200 7.44 8.78 4.43
C SER A 200 6.35 8.74 5.52
N PHE A 201 5.17 8.19 5.23
CA PHE A 201 4.14 7.95 6.25
C PHE A 201 4.66 7.02 7.36
N CYS A 202 5.23 5.86 7.01
CA CYS A 202 5.81 4.94 7.98
C CYS A 202 6.93 5.61 8.81
N LEU A 203 7.80 6.40 8.16
CA LEU A 203 8.87 7.14 8.85
C LEU A 203 8.32 8.18 9.84
N TYR A 204 7.40 9.03 9.42
CA TYR A 204 6.82 10.06 10.29
C TYR A 204 5.92 9.47 11.39
N MET A 205 5.26 8.33 11.15
CA MET A 205 4.58 7.56 12.21
C MET A 205 5.57 7.04 13.25
N THR A 206 6.69 6.44 12.82
CA THR A 206 7.76 6.02 13.75
C THR A 206 8.25 7.20 14.59
N LEU A 207 8.61 8.32 13.94
CA LEU A 207 9.11 9.52 14.61
C LEU A 207 8.06 10.12 15.58
N GLY A 208 6.79 10.16 15.20
CA GLY A 208 5.70 10.64 16.05
C GLY A 208 5.46 9.74 17.27
N CYS A 209 5.47 8.42 17.10
CA CYS A 209 5.35 7.47 18.21
C CYS A 209 6.55 7.59 19.17
N ILE A 210 7.78 7.65 18.64
CA ILE A 210 9.00 7.86 19.43
C ILE A 210 8.94 9.19 20.20
N TYR A 211 8.59 10.27 19.51
CA TYR A 211 8.46 11.61 20.09
C TYR A 211 7.44 11.63 21.23
N CYS A 212 6.25 11.04 21.02
CA CYS A 212 5.23 10.94 22.06
C CYS A 212 5.74 10.16 23.27
N SER A 213 6.26 8.94 23.07
CA SER A 213 6.78 8.08 24.15
C SER A 213 7.90 8.73 24.99
N PHE A 214 8.79 9.52 24.37
CA PHE A 214 9.80 10.27 25.11
C PHE A 214 9.21 11.50 25.81
N SER A 215 8.35 12.27 25.15
CA SER A 215 7.75 13.49 25.71
C SER A 215 6.80 13.23 26.89
N SER A 216 6.17 12.05 26.96
CA SER A 216 5.27 11.66 28.04
C SER A 216 5.91 10.73 29.07
N TRP A 217 7.23 10.51 29.03
CA TRP A 217 7.93 9.58 29.92
C TRP A 217 7.79 9.95 31.41
N ASP A 218 8.07 11.20 31.77
CA ASP A 218 7.96 11.67 33.16
C ASP A 218 6.51 11.54 33.65
N MET A 219 5.56 12.05 32.85
CA MET A 219 4.12 11.93 33.12
C MET A 219 3.63 10.49 33.26
N PHE A 220 4.24 9.55 32.53
CA PHE A 220 3.94 8.12 32.61
C PHE A 220 4.43 7.52 33.94
N LEU A 221 5.64 7.87 34.40
CA LEU A 221 6.16 7.41 35.69
C LEU A 221 5.32 7.97 36.86
N ASP A 222 4.93 9.23 36.80
CA ASP A 222 4.04 9.86 37.78
C ASP A 222 2.67 9.16 37.79
N ALA A 223 2.06 8.96 36.61
CA ALA A 223 0.78 8.26 36.50
C ALA A 223 0.84 6.79 36.96
N TYR A 224 1.93 6.09 36.68
CA TYR A 224 2.13 4.70 37.07
C TYR A 224 2.33 4.57 38.59
N SER A 225 3.17 5.41 39.20
CA SER A 225 3.39 5.40 40.65
C SER A 225 2.14 5.81 41.44
N ALA A 226 1.37 6.78 40.92
CA ALA A 226 0.07 7.14 41.47
C ALA A 226 -0.90 5.94 41.42
N VAL A 227 -1.03 5.26 40.28
CA VAL A 227 -1.89 4.06 40.13
C VAL A 227 -1.47 2.92 41.05
N GLU A 228 -0.17 2.69 41.22
CA GLU A 228 0.32 1.65 42.13
C GLU A 228 0.03 1.98 43.60
N SER A 229 0.14 3.25 44.00
CA SER A 229 -0.21 3.68 45.37
C SER A 229 -1.68 3.41 45.74
N TYR A 230 -2.60 3.51 44.78
CA TYR A 230 -4.03 3.20 44.97
C TYR A 230 -4.32 1.71 45.17
N ASN A 231 -3.44 0.82 44.70
CA ASN A 231 -3.57 -0.63 44.95
C ASN A 231 -3.13 -1.01 46.38
N GLN A 232 -2.31 -0.16 47.01
CA GLN A 232 -1.64 -0.45 48.29
C GLN A 232 -2.25 0.29 49.49
N THR A 233 -3.09 1.31 49.26
CA THR A 233 -3.71 2.15 50.30
C THR A 233 -5.20 2.40 50.00
N PRO A 234 -6.05 2.65 51.01
CA PRO A 234 -7.41 3.14 50.74
C PRO A 234 -7.30 4.48 49.99
N PRO A 235 -7.89 4.62 48.79
CA PRO A 235 -7.64 5.77 47.94
C PRO A 235 -8.20 7.05 48.58
N PRO A 236 -7.49 8.19 48.50
CA PRO A 236 -8.07 9.50 48.80
C PRO A 236 -9.25 9.80 47.85
N ASP A 237 -10.10 10.75 48.22
CA ASP A 237 -11.28 11.19 47.48
C ASP A 237 -10.94 12.03 46.24
N GLN A 238 -10.11 11.47 45.35
CA GLN A 238 -9.72 12.10 44.10
C GLN A 238 -10.89 12.32 43.15
N SER A 239 -10.75 13.37 42.33
CA SER A 239 -11.70 13.64 41.27
C SER A 239 -11.65 12.53 40.22
N PHE A 240 -12.82 12.11 39.72
CA PHE A 240 -12.93 11.20 38.57
C PHE A 240 -12.07 11.63 37.37
N LYS A 241 -11.85 12.94 37.20
CA LYS A 241 -10.98 13.53 36.18
C LYS A 241 -9.51 13.11 36.32
N GLU A 242 -8.99 13.06 37.54
CA GLU A 242 -7.59 12.72 37.84
C GLU A 242 -7.33 11.24 37.58
N SER A 243 -8.19 10.35 38.08
CA SER A 243 -8.13 8.91 37.77
C SER A 243 -8.21 8.63 36.26
N THR A 244 -9.02 9.40 35.53
CA THR A 244 -9.14 9.29 34.07
C THR A 244 -7.87 9.75 33.36
N ALA A 245 -7.29 10.89 33.78
CA ALA A 245 -6.06 11.43 33.19
C ALA A 245 -4.89 10.43 33.29
N HIS A 246 -4.64 9.86 34.49
CA HIS A 246 -3.58 8.87 34.69
C HIS A 246 -3.74 7.64 33.77
N LYS A 247 -4.98 7.12 33.65
CA LYS A 247 -5.30 5.98 32.75
C LYS A 247 -5.08 6.33 31.28
N CYS A 248 -5.44 7.54 30.85
CA CYS A 248 -5.21 8.02 29.48
C CYS A 248 -3.71 8.18 29.16
N ILE A 249 -2.91 8.68 30.10
CA ILE A 249 -1.45 8.84 29.93
C ILE A 249 -0.76 7.47 29.83
N ILE A 250 -1.12 6.51 30.68
CA ILE A 250 -0.61 5.13 30.60
C ILE A 250 -0.99 4.49 29.26
N PHE A 251 -2.25 4.60 28.83
CA PHE A 251 -2.70 4.08 27.54
C PHE A 251 -1.92 4.71 26.36
N LEU A 252 -1.74 6.04 26.36
CA LEU A 252 -0.96 6.76 25.35
C LEU A 252 0.46 6.18 25.25
N TRP A 253 1.19 6.12 26.37
CA TRP A 253 2.59 5.69 26.37
C TRP A 253 2.76 4.23 25.95
N VAL A 254 1.88 3.33 26.39
CA VAL A 254 1.88 1.91 25.98
C VAL A 254 1.61 1.80 24.47
N LEU A 255 0.60 2.52 23.96
CA LEU A 255 0.23 2.50 22.54
C LEU A 255 1.36 3.02 21.65
N THR A 256 2.00 4.14 22.01
CA THR A 256 3.07 4.74 21.20
C THR A 256 4.36 3.92 21.26
N SER A 257 4.70 3.34 22.42
CA SER A 257 5.92 2.51 22.58
C SER A 257 5.81 1.13 21.91
N CYS A 258 4.62 0.52 21.91
CA CYS A 258 4.36 -0.68 21.13
C CYS A 258 4.40 -0.38 19.62
N SER A 259 3.76 0.72 19.21
CA SER A 259 3.71 1.12 17.79
C SER A 259 5.08 1.47 17.23
N SER A 260 5.90 2.24 17.94
CA SER A 260 7.23 2.67 17.47
C SER A 260 8.13 1.49 17.12
N SER A 261 8.08 0.42 17.91
CA SER A 261 8.81 -0.83 17.67
C SER A 261 8.39 -1.48 16.34
N GLY A 262 7.09 -1.62 16.10
CA GLY A 262 6.54 -2.20 14.87
C GLY A 262 6.84 -1.36 13.62
N TRP A 263 6.65 -0.04 13.69
CA TRP A 263 6.94 0.86 12.57
C TRP A 263 8.44 0.96 12.26
N THR A 264 9.32 0.91 13.28
CA THR A 264 10.78 0.87 13.09
C THR A 264 11.20 -0.37 12.30
N HIS A 265 10.67 -1.55 12.66
CA HIS A 265 10.94 -2.79 11.92
C HIS A 265 10.44 -2.69 10.47
N LEU A 266 9.24 -2.16 10.24
CA LEU A 266 8.69 -1.97 8.89
C LEU A 266 9.56 -1.02 8.03
N VAL A 267 9.99 0.11 8.59
CA VAL A 267 10.89 1.07 7.91
C VAL A 267 12.25 0.43 7.61
N ALA A 268 12.79 -0.40 8.51
CA ALA A 268 14.02 -1.15 8.27
C ALA A 268 13.87 -2.16 7.11
N CYS A 269 12.80 -2.97 7.12
CA CYS A 269 12.48 -3.89 6.03
C CYS A 269 12.34 -3.18 4.68
N GLN A 270 11.58 -2.08 4.63
CA GLN A 270 11.36 -1.29 3.42
C GLN A 270 12.66 -0.63 2.92
N THR A 271 13.50 -0.12 3.82
CA THR A 271 14.83 0.43 3.47
C THR A 271 15.73 -0.65 2.86
N HIS A 272 15.74 -1.85 3.44
CA HIS A 272 16.51 -2.98 2.94
C HIS A 272 15.99 -3.50 1.59
N GLN A 273 14.66 -3.57 1.41
CA GLN A 273 14.01 -3.85 0.13
C GLN A 273 14.46 -2.85 -0.95
N GLN A 274 14.43 -1.55 -0.65
CA GLN A 274 14.87 -0.50 -1.57
C GLN A 274 16.37 -0.58 -1.93
N ARG A 275 17.24 -1.00 -0.98
CA ARG A 275 18.67 -1.26 -1.25
C ARG A 275 18.92 -2.55 -2.06
N ARG A 276 18.07 -3.57 -1.95
CA ARG A 276 18.12 -4.76 -2.82
C ARG A 276 17.69 -4.40 -4.24
N ASP A 277 16.60 -3.65 -4.35
CA ASP A 277 16.07 -3.08 -5.58
C ASP A 277 17.09 -2.31 -6.42
N GLN A 278 17.90 -1.47 -5.77
CA GLN A 278 18.94 -0.68 -6.42
C GLN A 278 20.11 -1.55 -6.90
N ARG A 279 20.51 -2.57 -6.11
CA ARG A 279 21.60 -3.50 -6.47
C ARG A 279 21.21 -4.53 -7.52
N GLY A 280 19.92 -4.88 -7.60
CA GLY A 280 19.37 -5.81 -8.59
C GLY A 280 18.89 -5.15 -9.89
N ALA A 281 19.00 -3.82 -10.00
CA ALA A 281 18.73 -3.13 -11.26
C ALA A 281 19.89 -3.40 -12.24
N PRO A 282 19.65 -4.00 -13.43
CA PRO A 282 20.69 -4.04 -14.44
C PRO A 282 21.08 -2.60 -14.79
N HIS A 283 22.39 -2.34 -14.93
CA HIS A 283 22.86 -1.09 -15.53
C HIS A 283 22.34 -1.03 -16.96
N GLN A 284 21.21 -0.39 -17.13
CA GLN A 284 20.66 -0.08 -18.43
C GLN A 284 21.51 1.07 -18.96
N PRO A 285 22.39 0.85 -19.96
CA PRO A 285 23.19 1.93 -20.49
C PRO A 285 22.22 2.98 -21.01
N GLN A 286 22.39 4.20 -20.53
CA GLN A 286 21.66 5.35 -21.02
C GLN A 286 22.17 5.58 -22.45
N ARG A 287 21.58 4.86 -23.42
CA ARG A 287 21.89 5.04 -24.83
C ARG A 287 21.42 6.44 -25.18
N ASP A 288 22.37 7.37 -25.19
CA ASP A 288 22.18 8.71 -25.69
C ASP A 288 21.47 8.62 -27.05
N GLN A 289 20.33 9.30 -27.18
CA GLN A 289 19.71 9.52 -28.49
C GLN A 289 20.48 10.61 -29.23
N LYS A 290 21.76 10.35 -29.47
CA LYS A 290 22.69 11.20 -30.20
C LYS A 290 23.55 10.29 -31.08
N THR A 291 23.76 10.73 -32.32
CA THR A 291 24.53 10.06 -33.38
C THR A 291 24.07 8.67 -33.81
N GLU A 292 22.93 8.62 -34.52
CA GLU A 292 22.79 7.76 -35.70
C GLU A 292 21.89 8.52 -36.70
N GLY A 293 22.53 9.20 -37.67
CA GLY A 293 21.86 10.19 -38.52
C GLY A 293 22.80 11.08 -39.32
N GLU A 294 23.88 10.54 -39.89
CA GLU A 294 24.59 11.21 -40.99
C GLU A 294 23.88 10.89 -42.31
N GLY A 295 23.34 11.91 -42.97
CA GLY A 295 22.61 11.70 -44.23
C GLY A 295 21.76 12.87 -44.72
N LYS A 296 22.43 13.93 -45.18
CA LYS A 296 21.94 15.01 -46.08
C LYS A 296 21.18 16.21 -45.48
N ASP A 297 21.87 17.35 -45.54
CA ASP A 297 21.41 18.69 -45.95
C ASP A 297 20.03 19.20 -45.50
N VAL A 298 20.02 20.02 -44.43
CA VAL A 298 19.06 21.14 -44.28
C VAL A 298 19.75 22.39 -43.70
N GLN A 299 19.42 23.55 -44.27
CA GLN A 299 19.93 24.89 -43.94
C GLN A 299 19.77 25.27 -42.45
N LYS A 300 20.72 26.04 -41.91
CA LYS A 300 20.73 26.54 -40.52
C LYS A 300 20.15 27.97 -40.40
N PRO A 301 19.22 28.24 -39.47
CA PRO A 301 18.91 29.59 -38.98
C PRO A 301 19.53 29.87 -37.57
N PRO A 302 19.60 31.14 -37.13
CA PRO A 302 20.39 31.57 -35.96
C PRO A 302 19.69 31.40 -34.59
N PRO A 303 20.43 31.49 -33.47
CA PRO A 303 19.89 31.23 -32.14
C PRO A 303 19.17 32.44 -31.54
N SER A 304 18.12 32.18 -30.75
CA SER A 304 17.61 33.15 -29.76
C SER A 304 17.62 32.51 -28.37
N ARG A 305 17.99 33.32 -27.36
CA ARG A 305 18.08 32.91 -25.96
C ARG A 305 16.67 32.82 -25.36
N GLN A 306 16.43 31.79 -24.55
CA GLN A 306 15.98 32.06 -23.18
C GLN A 306 16.37 30.92 -22.24
N ASN A 307 17.03 31.29 -21.14
CA ASN A 307 17.22 30.41 -19.99
C ASN A 307 15.90 30.30 -19.25
N GLU A 308 15.57 29.11 -18.74
CA GLU A 308 15.11 29.03 -17.36
C GLU A 308 15.64 27.75 -16.70
N LYS A 309 16.37 27.94 -15.59
CA LYS A 309 16.90 26.86 -14.77
C LYS A 309 15.85 26.45 -13.75
N LEU A 310 15.55 25.17 -13.65
CA LEU A 310 14.92 24.56 -12.47
C LEU A 310 15.64 23.24 -12.09
N GLU A 311 16.91 23.38 -11.70
CA GLU A 311 17.41 22.66 -10.51
C GLU A 311 16.84 23.40 -9.28
N VAL A 312 16.59 22.84 -8.10
CA VAL A 312 17.02 21.61 -7.41
C VAL A 312 15.76 21.03 -6.68
N ILE A 313 15.71 19.93 -5.91
CA ILE A 313 16.70 19.11 -5.19
C ILE A 313 16.36 17.61 -5.42
N PHE A 314 17.38 16.75 -5.53
CA PHE A 314 17.26 15.31 -5.22
C PHE A 314 18.39 14.96 -4.24
N TRP A 315 18.05 14.36 -3.08
CA TRP A 315 19.04 14.06 -2.05
C TRP A 315 20.04 12.99 -2.51
N ARG A 316 21.28 13.41 -2.80
CA ARG A 316 22.46 12.54 -2.80
C ARG A 316 23.20 12.79 -1.49
N GLY A 317 23.05 11.89 -0.53
CA GLY A 317 23.88 11.87 0.67
C GLY A 317 25.08 10.96 0.44
N ASP A 318 26.27 11.56 0.32
CA ASP A 318 27.57 10.91 0.54
C ASP A 318 28.50 11.99 1.10
N GLU A 319 28.80 11.91 2.39
CA GLU A 319 29.73 12.80 3.06
C GLU A 319 30.49 12.02 4.14
N LYS A 320 31.78 11.78 3.89
CA LYS A 320 32.92 11.89 4.83
C LYS A 320 34.16 11.15 4.35
N SER A 321 35.20 11.90 3.99
CA SER A 321 36.56 11.69 4.51
C SER A 321 37.44 12.89 4.17
N LEU A 322 37.59 13.81 5.12
CA LEU A 322 38.72 14.76 5.18
C LEU A 322 39.87 14.07 5.91
N VAL A 323 41.02 13.88 5.26
CA VAL A 323 42.36 13.79 5.87
C VAL A 323 43.36 14.31 4.82
N ASP A 324 44.25 15.21 5.26
CA ASP A 324 45.40 15.85 4.60
C ASP A 324 45.15 16.69 3.32
#